data_AF-A0A439DNA7-F1
#
_entry.id   AF-A0A439DNA7-F1
#
_cell.length_a   1.000
_cell.length_b   1.000
_cell.length_c   1.000
_cell.angle_alpha   90.00
_cell.angle_beta   90.00
_cell.angle_gamma   90.00
#
_symmetry.space_group_name_H-M   'P 1'
#
loop_
_entity.id
_entity.type
_entity.pdbx_description
1 polymer ?
#
loop_
_entity_poly.entity_id
_entity_poly.type
_entity_poly.pdbx_seq_one_letter_code
_entity_poly.pdbx_strand_id
1 'polypeptide(L)'
;MLIQRAALLNGDIVDIRVTDRIVALDEQLDPRAGEQVYDAAGGTVIPGLHDHHVHLRSAAAALTSIRVGPGDVHSPADLARVLAEADVGADGWIRAVGYHEAVAGPLDRTLLDELSPAVPVRVQHRSGVLWTLNSAGLARVGQPDHPDGRLRSSDPTWSETLQRKETGLAEVSAQLCARGVTGVTDATPDLDAEDVVKLVLAHRRGELRQRVHCLTPGKRILHDTDLDLDELTAWIAARHADDVAIAVHCVTAPQLVVTLSALQTAGTHPRDRIEHAAVVPDETLPQLAECGVTVVTQPNFVVERGDQYLDDVPAAEHHELWRVASLLHAGVPVALSTDMPFGDGDPWRAMRAAVHRTTGSGAVLGADERVSAEAALSMFFGTPQRPTAPRTVDVGQPADLVVLSAPPGEVRGELDADLVAATLIAGEMVYERG
;
A
#
# COMPACT_ATOMS: atom_id res chain seq x y z
N MET A 1 3.45 10.94 28.39
CA MET A 1 2.02 11.27 28.31
C MET A 1 1.24 10.21 29.08
N LEU A 2 0.14 10.59 29.70
CA LEU A 2 -0.84 9.69 30.30
C LEU A 2 -2.11 9.70 29.44
N ILE A 3 -2.52 8.55 28.93
CA ILE A 3 -3.80 8.35 28.23
C ILE A 3 -4.76 7.74 29.26
N GLN A 4 -5.86 8.40 29.58
CA GLN A 4 -6.80 7.94 30.61
C GLN A 4 -8.08 7.38 30.03
N ARG A 5 -8.71 6.46 30.77
CA ARG A 5 -10.02 5.87 30.45
C ARG A 5 -10.08 5.30 29.03
N ALA A 6 -9.00 4.66 28.60
CA ALA A 6 -8.89 4.00 27.32
C ALA A 6 -9.49 2.60 27.37
N ALA A 7 -10.32 2.25 26.39
CA ALA A 7 -10.78 0.88 26.21
C ALA A 7 -9.76 0.06 25.41
N LEU A 8 -9.39 -1.12 25.88
CA LEU A 8 -8.67 -2.11 25.09
C LEU A 8 -9.67 -2.90 24.21
N LEU A 9 -9.18 -3.58 23.17
CA LEU A 9 -10.03 -4.36 22.27
C LEU A 9 -10.81 -5.50 22.97
N ASN A 10 -10.34 -5.97 24.12
CA ASN A 10 -11.04 -6.97 24.94
C ASN A 10 -12.15 -6.35 25.81
N GLY A 11 -12.28 -5.02 25.87
CA GLY A 11 -13.27 -4.28 26.63
C GLY A 11 -12.78 -3.71 27.97
N ASP A 12 -11.56 -4.04 28.40
CA ASP A 12 -11.00 -3.53 29.65
C ASP A 12 -10.75 -2.01 29.55
N ILE A 13 -11.09 -1.26 30.61
CA ILE A 13 -10.81 0.17 30.70
C ILE A 13 -9.54 0.38 31.53
N VAL A 14 -8.57 1.08 30.95
CA VAL A 14 -7.25 1.27 31.54
C VAL A 14 -6.75 2.70 31.36
N ASP A 15 -5.80 3.08 32.21
CA ASP A 15 -4.93 4.22 32.05
C ASP A 15 -3.56 3.73 31.54
N ILE A 16 -3.03 4.38 30.50
CA ILE A 16 -1.80 4.00 29.81
C ILE A 16 -0.81 5.14 29.91
N ARG A 17 0.34 4.90 30.55
CA ARG A 17 1.44 5.87 30.59
C ARG A 17 2.49 5.53 29.55
N VAL A 18 2.86 6.52 28.73
CA VAL A 18 3.81 6.37 27.63
C VAL A 18 4.98 7.36 27.71
N THR A 19 6.17 6.86 27.38
CA THR A 19 7.33 7.61 26.86
C THR A 19 7.44 7.24 25.36
N ASP A 20 8.65 7.02 24.84
CA ASP A 20 8.86 6.26 23.59
C ASP A 20 8.29 4.82 23.62
N ARG A 21 7.96 4.31 24.81
CA ARG A 21 7.34 3.00 25.05
C ARG A 21 6.20 3.11 26.05
N ILE A 22 5.34 2.10 26.12
CA ILE A 22 4.37 1.95 27.21
C ILE A 22 5.15 1.58 28.48
N VAL A 23 5.08 2.44 29.50
CA VAL A 23 5.83 2.26 30.76
C VAL A 23 4.97 1.85 31.94
N ALA A 24 3.65 2.06 31.85
CA ALA A 24 2.68 1.55 32.81
C ALA A 24 1.31 1.39 32.15
N LEU A 25 0.56 0.40 32.60
CA LEU A 25 -0.82 0.11 32.23
C LEU A 25 -1.50 -0.41 33.50
N ASP A 26 -2.58 0.26 33.93
CA ASP A 26 -3.32 -0.06 35.16
C ASP A 26 -4.77 0.43 35.04
N GLU A 27 -5.67 0.04 35.95
CA GLU A 27 -7.07 0.50 35.96
C GLU A 27 -7.16 2.02 36.19
N GLN A 28 -6.23 2.57 36.97
CA GLN A 28 -6.15 3.99 37.27
C GLN A 28 -4.70 4.40 37.54
N LEU A 29 -4.24 5.47 36.90
CA LEU A 29 -2.93 6.06 37.13
C LEU A 29 -3.05 7.54 37.48
N ASP A 30 -2.43 7.96 38.59
CA ASP A 30 -2.39 9.38 38.95
C ASP A 30 -1.49 10.18 37.99
N PRO A 31 -1.93 11.33 37.45
CA PRO A 31 -1.09 12.20 36.64
C PRO A 31 0.14 12.71 37.40
N ARG A 32 1.30 12.71 36.75
CA ARG A 32 2.54 13.31 37.31
C ARG A 32 2.57 14.81 37.07
N ALA A 33 3.30 15.55 37.90
CA ALA A 33 3.48 16.99 37.71
C ALA A 33 4.10 17.30 36.34
N GLY A 34 3.42 18.12 35.53
CA GLY A 34 3.85 18.48 34.18
C GLY A 34 3.65 17.40 33.11
N GLU A 35 3.01 16.28 33.44
CA GLU A 35 2.68 15.23 32.47
C GLU A 35 1.50 15.67 31.58
N GLN A 36 1.67 15.54 30.27
CA GLN A 36 0.56 15.69 29.34
C GLN A 36 -0.44 14.56 29.57
N VAL A 37 -1.72 14.93 29.75
CA VAL A 37 -2.84 14.01 29.93
C VAL A 37 -3.76 14.10 28.73
N TYR A 38 -4.08 12.95 28.15
CA TYR A 38 -5.09 12.79 27.10
C TYR A 38 -6.19 11.89 27.64
N ASP A 39 -7.44 12.31 27.53
CA ASP A 39 -8.59 11.55 28.02
C ASP A 39 -9.27 10.88 26.83
N ALA A 40 -9.16 9.54 26.75
CA ALA A 40 -9.78 8.78 25.66
C ALA A 40 -11.31 8.71 25.79
N ALA A 41 -11.88 9.13 26.92
CA ALA A 41 -13.33 9.18 27.15
C ALA A 41 -14.06 7.85 26.88
N GLY A 42 -13.43 6.72 27.17
CA GLY A 42 -13.96 5.37 26.89
C GLY A 42 -13.70 4.88 25.46
N GLY A 43 -13.03 5.69 24.64
CA GLY A 43 -12.59 5.35 23.29
C GLY A 43 -11.51 4.27 23.29
N THR A 44 -11.41 3.55 22.16
CA THR A 44 -10.54 2.38 22.04
C THR A 44 -9.10 2.76 21.76
N VAL A 45 -8.13 2.15 22.44
CA VAL A 45 -6.71 2.24 22.11
C VAL A 45 -6.22 0.96 21.46
N ILE A 46 -5.58 1.10 20.31
CA ILE A 46 -4.98 0.00 19.54
C ILE A 46 -3.51 0.27 19.26
N PRO A 47 -2.70 -0.76 18.92
CA PRO A 47 -1.38 -0.55 18.35
C PRO A 47 -1.48 0.32 17.09
N GLY A 48 -0.47 1.17 16.88
CA GLY A 48 -0.29 1.93 15.66
C GLY A 48 -0.36 1.04 14.41
N LEU A 49 -1.07 1.48 13.37
CA LEU A 49 -1.16 0.70 12.14
C LEU A 49 0.19 0.72 11.40
N HIS A 50 0.56 -0.42 10.82
CA HIS A 50 1.70 -0.55 9.91
C HIS A 50 1.20 -0.94 8.52
N ASP A 51 1.37 -0.06 7.54
CA ASP A 51 1.04 -0.40 6.15
C ASP A 51 2.19 -1.18 5.51
N HIS A 52 1.98 -2.47 5.24
CA HIS A 52 3.05 -3.38 4.86
C HIS A 52 3.53 -3.27 3.40
N HIS A 53 2.89 -2.45 2.57
CA HIS A 53 3.28 -2.21 1.17
C HIS A 53 2.75 -0.86 0.69
N VAL A 54 3.63 0.10 0.49
CA VAL A 54 3.33 1.42 -0.09
C VAL A 54 4.44 1.89 -1.02
N HIS A 55 4.18 2.97 -1.75
CA HIS A 55 5.14 3.66 -2.60
C HIS A 55 5.14 5.16 -2.27
N LEU A 56 5.94 5.60 -1.30
CA LEU A 56 5.83 6.94 -0.70
C LEU A 56 6.06 8.07 -1.70
N ARG A 57 7.09 7.95 -2.54
CA ARG A 57 7.40 8.96 -3.56
C ARG A 57 6.32 9.01 -4.64
N SER A 58 5.82 7.84 -5.05
CA SER A 58 4.70 7.76 -5.99
C SER A 58 3.46 8.40 -5.39
N ALA A 59 3.18 8.18 -4.10
CA ALA A 59 2.05 8.79 -3.39
C ALA A 59 2.18 10.32 -3.36
N ALA A 60 3.36 10.84 -3.03
CA ALA A 60 3.60 12.28 -3.06
C ALA A 60 3.52 12.87 -4.47
N ALA A 61 3.95 12.14 -5.50
CA ALA A 61 3.76 12.53 -6.89
C ALA A 61 2.27 12.56 -7.28
N ALA A 62 1.50 11.56 -6.86
CA ALA A 62 0.08 11.45 -7.13
C ALA A 62 -0.74 12.61 -6.53
N LEU A 63 -0.37 13.14 -5.35
CA LEU A 63 -1.00 14.33 -4.76
C LEU A 63 -0.92 15.59 -5.62
N THR A 64 0.06 15.66 -6.52
CA THR A 64 0.26 16.80 -7.43
C THR A 64 -0.03 16.45 -8.89
N SER A 65 -0.69 15.31 -9.12
CA SER A 65 -1.06 14.82 -10.43
C SER A 65 -2.59 14.77 -10.56
N ILE A 66 -3.06 14.91 -11.80
CA ILE A 66 -4.48 14.82 -12.11
C ILE A 66 -4.90 13.35 -12.09
N ARG A 67 -5.99 13.04 -11.41
CA ARG A 67 -6.53 11.68 -11.40
C ARG A 67 -7.43 11.49 -12.62
N VAL A 68 -7.15 10.45 -13.39
CA VAL A 68 -7.87 10.12 -14.64
C VAL A 68 -8.29 8.65 -14.67
N GLY A 69 -8.53 8.06 -13.50
CA GLY A 69 -8.96 6.67 -13.39
C GLY A 69 -10.48 6.50 -13.52
N PRO A 70 -10.97 5.25 -13.54
CA PRO A 70 -12.40 4.94 -13.69
C PRO A 70 -13.33 5.61 -12.67
N GLY A 71 -12.83 5.95 -11.49
CA GLY A 71 -13.59 6.68 -10.46
C GLY A 71 -13.63 8.20 -10.64
N ASP A 72 -12.76 8.76 -11.49
CA ASP A 72 -12.59 10.21 -11.67
C ASP A 72 -13.05 10.70 -13.04
N VAL A 73 -12.92 9.85 -14.07
CA VAL A 73 -13.22 10.17 -15.47
C VAL A 73 -14.03 9.03 -16.07
N HIS A 74 -15.13 9.37 -16.74
CA HIS A 74 -16.14 8.40 -17.19
C HIS A 74 -16.36 8.38 -18.70
N SER A 75 -15.66 9.22 -19.46
CA SER A 75 -15.75 9.24 -20.92
C SER A 75 -14.50 9.82 -21.57
N PRO A 76 -14.27 9.55 -22.88
CA PRO A 76 -13.24 10.23 -23.66
C PRO A 76 -13.37 11.76 -23.65
N ALA A 77 -14.60 12.29 -23.66
CA ALA A 77 -14.86 13.72 -23.62
C ALA A 77 -14.49 14.33 -22.25
N ASP A 78 -14.73 13.60 -21.16
CA ASP A 78 -14.32 14.03 -19.82
C ASP A 78 -12.79 14.01 -19.68
N LEU A 79 -12.13 12.97 -20.20
CA LEU A 79 -10.67 12.89 -20.22
C LEU A 79 -10.07 14.07 -20.97
N ALA A 80 -10.62 14.36 -22.15
CA ALA A 80 -10.22 15.49 -22.97
C ALA A 80 -10.34 16.81 -22.22
N ARG A 81 -11.49 17.05 -21.60
CA ARG A 81 -11.74 18.26 -20.81
C ARG A 81 -10.78 18.39 -19.63
N VAL A 82 -10.61 17.33 -18.84
CA VAL A 82 -9.75 17.32 -17.65
C VAL A 82 -8.28 17.58 -18.02
N LEU A 83 -7.79 17.02 -19.12
CA LEU A 83 -6.43 17.27 -19.60
C LEU A 83 -6.25 18.65 -20.23
N ALA A 84 -7.29 19.21 -20.87
CA ALA A 84 -7.24 20.55 -21.47
C ALA A 84 -7.32 21.67 -20.42
N GLU A 85 -8.06 21.46 -19.33
CA GLU A 85 -8.19 22.39 -18.20
C GLU A 85 -7.06 22.24 -17.18
N ALA A 86 -6.15 21.29 -17.39
CA ALA A 86 -5.04 20.99 -16.50
C ALA A 86 -4.07 22.16 -16.34
N ASP A 87 -3.74 22.48 -15.09
CA ASP A 87 -2.61 23.35 -14.79
C ASP A 87 -1.29 22.71 -15.24
N VAL A 88 -0.50 23.47 -15.99
CA VAL A 88 0.85 23.06 -16.36
C VAL A 88 1.74 23.22 -15.13
N GLY A 89 2.37 22.12 -14.70
CA GLY A 89 3.30 22.14 -13.58
C GLY A 89 4.47 23.10 -13.82
N ALA A 90 5.15 23.52 -12.74
CA ALA A 90 6.30 24.42 -12.84
C ALA A 90 7.46 23.87 -13.70
N ASP A 91 7.51 22.56 -13.91
CA ASP A 91 8.43 21.87 -14.83
C ASP A 91 7.91 21.79 -16.27
N GLY A 92 6.81 22.46 -16.58
CA GLY A 92 6.21 22.53 -17.90
C GLY A 92 5.44 21.27 -18.31
N TRP A 93 5.09 20.37 -17.38
CA TRP A 93 4.39 19.12 -17.66
C TRP A 93 2.95 19.15 -17.16
N ILE A 94 2.03 18.60 -17.95
CA ILE A 94 0.76 18.08 -17.47
C ILE A 94 0.98 16.62 -17.04
N ARG A 95 0.58 16.29 -15.82
CA ARG A 95 0.78 14.97 -15.23
C ARG A 95 -0.56 14.39 -14.83
N ALA A 96 -0.87 13.23 -15.37
CA ALA A 96 -2.05 12.48 -14.99
C ALA A 96 -1.69 11.06 -14.55
N VAL A 97 -2.47 10.49 -13.64
CA VAL A 97 -2.24 9.16 -13.05
C VAL A 97 -3.55 8.39 -12.90
N GLY A 98 -3.43 7.07 -12.80
CA GLY A 98 -4.56 6.18 -12.53
C GLY A 98 -5.36 5.76 -13.76
N TYR A 99 -4.88 6.05 -14.97
CA TYR A 99 -5.61 5.74 -16.21
C TYR A 99 -5.89 4.24 -16.36
N HIS A 100 -7.01 3.90 -17.00
CA HIS A 100 -7.36 2.56 -17.44
C HIS A 100 -8.21 2.64 -18.71
N GLU A 101 -8.11 1.63 -19.57
CA GLU A 101 -8.79 1.59 -20.86
C GLU A 101 -10.32 1.61 -20.73
N ALA A 102 -10.87 1.19 -19.60
CA ALA A 102 -12.31 1.31 -19.31
C ALA A 102 -12.83 2.77 -19.31
N VAL A 103 -11.94 3.76 -19.17
CA VAL A 103 -12.30 5.19 -19.18
C VAL A 103 -12.58 5.69 -20.59
N ALA A 104 -11.66 5.44 -21.52
CA ALA A 104 -11.68 6.05 -22.85
C ALA A 104 -11.09 5.17 -23.98
N GLY A 105 -10.92 3.87 -23.75
CA GLY A 105 -10.25 2.94 -24.66
C GLY A 105 -8.72 2.97 -24.54
N PRO A 106 -7.97 2.43 -25.51
CA PRO A 106 -6.51 2.54 -25.52
C PRO A 106 -6.06 4.00 -25.66
N LEU A 107 -5.09 4.41 -24.83
CA LEU A 107 -4.46 5.73 -24.90
C LEU A 107 -3.12 5.64 -25.61
N ASP A 108 -2.93 6.47 -26.64
CA ASP A 108 -1.68 6.60 -27.38
C ASP A 108 -1.27 8.08 -27.55
N ARG A 109 -0.09 8.26 -28.13
CA ARG A 109 0.48 9.56 -28.47
C ARG A 109 -0.46 10.42 -29.31
N THR A 110 -1.12 9.83 -30.31
CA THR A 110 -1.95 10.56 -31.27
C THR A 110 -3.15 11.19 -30.56
N LEU A 111 -3.82 10.43 -29.70
CA LEU A 111 -4.92 10.96 -28.90
C LEU A 111 -4.43 12.07 -27.95
N LEU A 112 -3.28 11.90 -27.29
CA LEU A 112 -2.76 12.97 -26.42
C LEU A 112 -2.31 14.22 -27.19
N ASP A 113 -1.81 14.09 -28.42
CA ASP A 113 -1.47 15.21 -29.29
C ASP A 113 -2.70 16.01 -29.71
N GLU A 114 -3.85 15.35 -29.94
CA GLU A 114 -5.12 16.04 -30.20
C GLU A 114 -5.59 16.86 -28.99
N LEU A 115 -5.36 16.36 -27.77
CA LEU A 115 -5.77 17.01 -26.53
C LEU A 115 -4.86 18.17 -26.13
N SER A 116 -3.54 18.00 -26.29
CA SER A 116 -2.57 19.00 -25.89
C SER A 116 -1.31 18.94 -26.76
N PRO A 117 -1.31 19.55 -27.96
CA PRO A 117 -0.22 19.38 -28.92
C PRO A 117 1.08 20.09 -28.52
N ALA A 118 0.98 21.22 -27.82
CA ALA A 118 2.12 22.09 -27.51
C ALA A 118 2.73 21.85 -26.12
N VAL A 119 1.96 21.27 -25.19
CA VAL A 119 2.37 21.07 -23.80
C VAL A 119 2.69 19.60 -23.59
N PRO A 120 3.86 19.24 -23.03
CA PRO A 120 4.17 17.87 -22.69
C PRO A 120 3.19 17.26 -21.68
N VAL A 121 2.57 16.16 -22.08
CA VAL A 121 1.64 15.38 -21.27
C VAL A 121 2.25 14.02 -21.01
N ARG A 122 2.16 13.55 -19.76
CA ARG A 122 2.40 12.16 -19.41
C ARG A 122 1.25 11.62 -18.57
N VAL A 123 0.75 10.45 -18.96
CA VAL A 123 -0.35 9.77 -18.28
C VAL A 123 0.15 8.41 -17.79
N GLN A 124 0.08 8.17 -16.48
CA GLN A 124 0.40 6.87 -15.89
C GLN A 124 -0.84 5.99 -15.84
N HIS A 125 -0.72 4.76 -16.34
CA HIS A 125 -1.72 3.72 -16.16
C HIS A 125 -1.79 3.29 -14.68
N ARG A 126 -2.96 2.91 -14.18
CA ARG A 126 -3.19 2.52 -12.78
C ARG A 126 -2.34 1.35 -12.28
N SER A 127 -1.76 0.57 -13.20
CA SER A 127 -0.81 -0.49 -12.86
C SER A 127 0.57 0.03 -12.44
N GLY A 128 0.87 1.31 -12.67
CA GLY A 128 2.19 1.90 -12.44
C GLY A 128 3.26 1.53 -13.47
N VAL A 129 3.02 0.49 -14.28
CA VAL A 129 3.98 -0.08 -15.23
C VAL A 129 3.96 0.63 -16.59
N LEU A 130 2.79 1.08 -17.06
CA LEU A 130 2.64 1.67 -18.38
C LEU A 130 2.45 3.19 -18.28
N TRP A 131 3.10 3.92 -19.17
CA TRP A 131 2.98 5.36 -19.35
C TRP A 131 2.65 5.68 -20.80
N THR A 132 1.83 6.69 -21.03
CA THR A 132 1.60 7.25 -22.36
C THR A 132 2.00 8.72 -22.40
N LEU A 133 2.85 9.08 -23.36
CA LEU A 133 3.34 10.44 -23.58
C LEU A 133 2.90 10.95 -24.97
N ASN A 134 2.61 12.25 -25.05
CA ASN A 134 2.40 12.92 -26.33
C ASN A 134 3.73 13.24 -27.05
N SER A 135 3.67 13.74 -28.29
CA SER A 135 4.86 14.04 -29.09
C SER A 135 5.78 15.06 -28.41
N ALA A 136 5.20 16.09 -27.78
CA ALA A 136 5.97 17.10 -27.05
C ALA A 136 6.71 16.50 -25.84
N GLY A 137 6.08 15.56 -25.12
CA GLY A 137 6.68 14.84 -24.00
C GLY A 137 7.76 13.87 -24.44
N LEU A 138 7.52 13.12 -25.52
CA LEU A 138 8.49 12.22 -26.13
C LEU A 138 9.77 12.94 -26.55
N ALA A 139 9.65 14.13 -27.15
CA ALA A 139 10.81 14.96 -27.47
C ALA A 139 11.62 15.35 -26.22
N ARG A 140 10.96 15.62 -25.09
CA ARG A 140 11.64 15.97 -23.82
C ARG A 140 12.38 14.80 -23.17
N VAL A 141 11.91 13.57 -23.37
CA VAL A 141 12.58 12.36 -22.87
C VAL A 141 13.52 11.73 -23.90
N GLY A 142 13.84 12.44 -24.99
CA GLY A 142 14.80 12.00 -25.99
C GLY A 142 14.30 10.91 -26.94
N GLN A 143 12.98 10.71 -27.05
CA GLN A 143 12.36 9.68 -27.91
C GLN A 143 11.34 10.24 -28.92
N PRO A 144 11.67 11.28 -29.72
CA PRO A 144 10.71 11.95 -30.60
C PRO A 144 10.05 11.02 -31.63
N ASP A 145 10.73 9.95 -32.03
CA ASP A 145 10.27 9.01 -33.06
C ASP A 145 9.51 7.79 -32.49
N HIS A 146 9.20 7.76 -31.19
CA HIS A 146 8.46 6.64 -30.59
C HIS A 146 7.09 6.47 -31.27
N PRO A 147 6.71 5.26 -31.72
CA PRO A 147 5.58 5.08 -32.64
C PRO A 147 4.22 5.47 -32.05
N ASP A 148 3.96 5.10 -30.80
CA ASP A 148 2.65 5.23 -30.14
C ASP A 148 2.72 5.95 -28.78
N GLY A 149 3.90 6.43 -28.38
CA GLY A 149 4.17 7.03 -27.07
C GLY A 149 3.93 6.16 -25.84
N ARG A 150 3.77 4.84 -25.97
CA ARG A 150 3.54 3.92 -24.85
C ARG A 150 4.86 3.36 -24.32
N LEU A 151 5.24 3.77 -23.12
CA LEU A 151 6.53 3.46 -22.49
C LEU A 151 6.34 2.64 -21.22
N ARG A 152 7.23 1.66 -20.98
CA ARG A 152 7.23 0.87 -19.74
C ARG A 152 8.10 1.52 -18.68
N SER A 153 7.68 1.49 -17.42
CA SER A 153 8.43 2.06 -16.30
C SER A 153 9.81 1.44 -16.10
N SER A 154 9.99 0.18 -16.51
CA SER A 154 11.25 -0.55 -16.45
C SER A 154 12.25 -0.17 -17.55
N ASP A 155 11.85 0.59 -18.56
CA ASP A 155 12.75 1.00 -19.64
C ASP A 155 13.63 2.19 -19.21
N PRO A 156 14.95 2.00 -19.05
CA PRO A 156 15.86 3.06 -18.59
C PRO A 156 16.01 4.18 -19.63
N THR A 157 15.78 3.89 -20.92
CA THR A 157 16.05 4.83 -22.01
C THR A 157 15.22 6.11 -21.95
N TRP A 158 14.07 6.08 -21.26
CA TRP A 158 13.28 7.27 -20.96
C TRP A 158 13.25 7.58 -19.46
N SER A 159 13.15 6.56 -18.59
CA SER A 159 12.88 6.77 -17.17
C SER A 159 14.06 7.43 -16.42
N GLU A 160 15.29 7.24 -16.89
CA GLU A 160 16.48 7.94 -16.36
C GLU A 160 16.61 9.37 -16.90
N THR A 161 16.10 9.63 -18.12
CA THR A 161 16.10 10.98 -18.72
C THR A 161 15.03 11.87 -18.11
N LEU A 162 13.98 11.27 -17.55
CA LEU A 162 12.86 11.99 -16.96
C LEU A 162 13.31 12.74 -15.70
N GLN A 163 13.34 14.07 -15.78
CA GLN A 163 13.59 14.90 -14.61
C GLN A 163 12.51 14.67 -13.55
N ARG A 164 12.92 14.09 -12.41
CA ARG A 164 12.04 13.82 -11.28
C ARG A 164 11.91 15.09 -10.44
N LYS A 165 10.67 15.51 -10.20
CA LYS A 165 10.39 16.57 -9.22
C LYS A 165 10.56 15.98 -7.83
N GLU A 166 11.33 16.63 -6.97
CA GLU A 166 11.29 16.33 -5.54
C GLU A 166 9.94 16.79 -4.98
N THR A 167 9.10 15.83 -4.64
CA THR A 167 7.84 16.05 -3.94
C THR A 167 8.05 15.86 -2.45
N GLY A 168 7.59 16.82 -1.65
CA GLY A 168 7.64 16.72 -0.20
C GLY A 168 6.72 15.60 0.31
N LEU A 169 7.10 14.96 1.41
CA LEU A 169 6.34 13.86 2.01
C LEU A 169 5.38 14.30 3.12
N ALA A 170 5.41 15.59 3.50
CA ALA A 170 4.63 16.12 4.62
C ALA A 170 3.13 15.86 4.51
N GLU A 171 2.54 16.10 3.34
CA GLU A 171 1.11 15.89 3.12
C GLU A 171 0.74 14.39 3.17
N VAL A 172 1.53 13.53 2.52
CA VAL A 172 1.36 12.06 2.61
C VAL A 172 1.46 11.61 4.07
N SER A 173 2.45 12.11 4.80
CA SER A 173 2.67 11.78 6.19
C SER A 173 1.51 12.23 7.09
N ALA A 174 0.96 13.42 6.85
CA ALA A 174 -0.20 13.94 7.57
C ALA A 174 -1.44 13.07 7.33
N GLN A 175 -1.70 12.67 6.07
CA GLN A 175 -2.81 11.76 5.74
C GLN A 175 -2.65 10.38 6.40
N LEU A 176 -1.43 9.84 6.42
CA LEU A 176 -1.12 8.59 7.12
C LEU A 176 -1.34 8.72 8.64
N CYS A 177 -0.86 9.82 9.25
CA CYS A 177 -1.09 10.10 10.68
C CYS A 177 -2.58 10.20 11.01
N ALA A 178 -3.36 10.90 10.18
CA ALA A 178 -4.81 11.06 10.37
C ALA A 178 -5.58 9.73 10.28
N ARG A 179 -5.00 8.73 9.62
CA ARG A 179 -5.55 7.38 9.47
C ARG A 179 -5.00 6.38 10.50
N GLY A 180 -4.21 6.83 11.48
CA GLY A 180 -3.63 5.95 12.51
C GLY A 180 -2.38 5.17 12.05
N VAL A 181 -1.80 5.50 10.89
CA VAL A 181 -0.61 4.83 10.37
C VAL A 181 0.65 5.40 11.00
N THR A 182 1.35 4.54 11.73
CA THR A 182 2.57 4.85 12.49
C THR A 182 3.84 4.30 11.83
N GLY A 183 3.69 3.31 10.97
CA GLY A 183 4.78 2.71 10.22
C GLY A 183 4.35 2.31 8.82
N VAL A 184 5.31 2.27 7.90
CA VAL A 184 5.10 1.86 6.52
C VAL A 184 6.28 1.05 6.02
N THR A 185 6.00 0.14 5.08
CA THR A 185 7.03 -0.54 4.29
C THR A 185 6.97 -0.06 2.85
N ASP A 186 7.98 0.68 2.43
CA ASP A 186 8.14 1.12 1.04
C ASP A 186 8.59 -0.07 0.18
N ALA A 187 7.75 -0.41 -0.79
CA ALA A 187 7.90 -1.55 -1.69
C ALA A 187 8.35 -1.12 -3.09
N THR A 188 8.86 0.10 -3.24
CA THR A 188 9.42 0.56 -4.52
C THR A 188 10.64 -0.30 -4.87
N PRO A 189 10.66 -0.93 -6.06
CA PRO A 189 11.82 -1.70 -6.51
C PRO A 189 13.02 -0.77 -6.74
N ASP A 190 14.22 -1.32 -6.62
CA ASP A 190 15.46 -0.66 -7.07
C ASP A 190 15.74 0.72 -6.47
N LEU A 191 15.18 1.03 -5.28
CA LEU A 191 15.58 2.22 -4.54
C LEU A 191 17.07 2.14 -4.24
N ASP A 192 17.83 3.11 -4.72
CA ASP A 192 19.25 3.20 -4.47
C ASP A 192 19.54 3.76 -3.06
N ALA A 193 20.82 3.77 -2.68
CA ALA A 193 21.23 4.27 -1.37
C ALA A 193 20.90 5.76 -1.17
N GLU A 194 20.92 6.57 -2.23
CA GLU A 194 20.60 7.99 -2.15
C GLU A 194 19.10 8.19 -1.87
N ASP A 195 18.25 7.42 -2.55
CA ASP A 195 16.80 7.44 -2.35
C ASP A 195 16.41 7.05 -0.93
N VAL A 196 17.03 6.00 -0.38
CA VAL A 196 16.82 5.58 1.02
C VAL A 196 17.31 6.66 1.98
N VAL A 197 18.49 7.26 1.74
CA VAL A 197 19.00 8.36 2.56
C VAL A 197 18.04 9.55 2.56
N LYS A 198 17.46 9.90 1.42
CA LYS A 198 16.46 10.98 1.32
C LYS A 198 15.22 10.69 2.17
N LEU A 199 14.73 9.45 2.21
CA LEU A 199 13.61 9.07 3.11
C LEU A 199 14.00 9.22 4.59
N VAL A 200 15.22 8.79 4.95
CA VAL A 200 15.74 8.95 6.32
C VAL A 200 15.89 10.43 6.71
N LEU A 201 16.33 11.27 5.77
CA LEU A 201 16.43 12.72 6.00
C LEU A 201 15.07 13.37 6.15
N ALA A 202 14.07 13.00 5.32
CA ALA A 202 12.70 13.48 5.46
C ALA A 202 12.12 13.12 6.84
N HIS A 203 12.38 11.90 7.32
CA HIS A 203 11.99 11.49 8.67
C HIS A 203 12.66 12.33 9.76
N ARG A 204 13.99 12.52 9.68
CA ARG A 204 14.74 13.33 10.65
C ARG A 204 14.32 14.81 10.68
N ARG A 205 13.83 15.35 9.55
CA ARG A 205 13.32 16.72 9.44
C ARG A 205 11.87 16.86 9.91
N GLY A 206 11.19 15.75 10.24
CA GLY A 206 9.78 15.74 10.61
C GLY A 206 8.82 15.86 9.42
N GLU A 207 9.32 15.83 8.18
CA GLU A 207 8.49 15.80 6.97
C GLU A 207 7.79 14.44 6.80
N LEU A 208 8.35 13.39 7.39
CA LEU A 208 7.76 12.05 7.40
C LEU A 208 7.76 11.48 8.82
N ARG A 209 6.61 11.45 9.46
CA ARG A 209 6.47 11.03 10.87
C ARG A 209 6.54 9.52 11.04
N GLN A 210 6.07 8.75 10.04
CA GLN A 210 6.04 7.30 10.08
C GLN A 210 7.44 6.68 10.16
N ARG A 211 7.54 5.53 10.83
CA ARG A 211 8.71 4.64 10.73
C ARG A 211 8.71 4.00 9.34
N VAL A 212 9.78 4.17 8.59
CA VAL A 212 9.90 3.61 7.23
C VAL A 212 10.84 2.42 7.22
N HIS A 213 10.39 1.33 6.61
CA HIS A 213 11.24 0.24 6.18
C HIS A 213 11.22 0.17 4.64
N CYS A 214 12.36 -0.08 4.00
CA CYS A 214 12.42 -0.25 2.54
C CYS A 214 12.72 -1.72 2.23
N LEU A 215 12.04 -2.28 1.21
CA LEU A 215 12.29 -3.66 0.77
C LEU A 215 13.52 -3.81 -0.13
N THR A 216 14.08 -2.71 -0.64
CA THR A 216 15.38 -2.73 -1.35
C THR A 216 16.50 -3.27 -0.43
N PRO A 217 17.46 -4.06 -0.94
CA PRO A 217 17.63 -4.51 -2.33
C PRO A 217 16.89 -5.82 -2.66
N GLY A 218 16.02 -6.31 -1.77
CA GLY A 218 15.31 -7.59 -1.91
C GLY A 218 13.99 -7.52 -2.68
N LYS A 219 13.60 -6.36 -3.22
CA LYS A 219 12.33 -6.19 -3.95
C LYS A 219 12.51 -6.47 -5.43
N ARG A 220 11.66 -7.33 -6.01
CA ARG A 220 11.63 -7.59 -7.46
C ARG A 220 10.20 -7.55 -8.00
N ILE A 221 10.06 -7.00 -9.22
CA ILE A 221 8.81 -7.06 -9.99
C ILE A 221 8.92 -8.12 -11.08
N LEU A 222 7.91 -8.98 -11.18
CA LEU A 222 7.78 -9.94 -12.27
C LEU A 222 6.88 -9.39 -13.38
N HIS A 223 7.19 -9.78 -14.61
CA HIS A 223 6.41 -9.44 -15.79
C HIS A 223 6.06 -10.73 -16.54
N ASP A 224 4.79 -10.92 -16.88
CA ASP A 224 4.33 -12.16 -17.54
C ASP A 224 5.05 -12.45 -18.87
N THR A 225 5.51 -11.41 -19.56
CA THR A 225 6.21 -11.53 -20.84
C THR A 225 7.66 -11.98 -20.72
N ASP A 226 8.24 -11.94 -19.51
CA ASP A 226 9.66 -12.20 -19.22
C ASP A 226 9.82 -13.08 -17.97
N LEU A 227 8.92 -14.06 -17.78
CA LEU A 227 9.05 -15.02 -16.69
C LEU A 227 10.19 -16.01 -16.96
N ASP A 228 11.28 -15.88 -16.21
CA ASP A 228 12.43 -16.77 -16.24
C ASP A 228 12.64 -17.42 -14.85
N LEU A 229 12.40 -18.73 -14.78
CA LEU A 229 12.53 -19.51 -13.55
C LEU A 229 13.99 -19.64 -13.10
N ASP A 230 14.92 -19.87 -14.02
CA ASP A 230 16.32 -20.09 -13.70
C ASP A 230 16.96 -18.79 -13.20
N GLU A 231 16.64 -17.67 -13.85
CA GLU A 231 17.10 -16.35 -13.43
C GLU A 231 16.52 -15.96 -12.06
N LEU A 232 15.22 -16.20 -11.83
CA LEU A 232 14.60 -15.92 -10.54
C LEU A 232 15.22 -16.79 -9.43
N THR A 233 15.43 -18.07 -9.69
CA THR A 233 16.06 -19.00 -8.73
C THR A 233 17.47 -18.56 -8.37
N ALA A 234 18.29 -18.22 -9.37
CA ALA A 234 19.65 -17.73 -9.15
C ALA A 234 19.65 -16.41 -8.37
N TRP A 235 18.72 -15.50 -8.66
CA TRP A 235 18.57 -14.24 -7.95
C TRP A 235 18.17 -14.46 -6.47
N ILE A 236 17.20 -15.34 -6.19
CA ILE A 236 16.79 -15.69 -4.82
C ILE A 236 17.98 -16.26 -4.04
N ALA A 237 18.67 -17.26 -4.60
CA ALA A 237 19.82 -17.89 -3.96
C ALA A 237 20.94 -16.87 -3.66
N ALA A 238 21.19 -15.93 -4.58
CA ALA A 238 22.17 -14.87 -4.37
C ALA A 238 21.77 -13.90 -3.24
N ARG A 239 20.48 -13.50 -3.16
CA ARG A 239 19.99 -12.65 -2.07
C ARG A 239 20.09 -13.35 -0.73
N HIS A 240 19.71 -14.63 -0.65
CA HIS A 240 19.80 -15.41 0.57
C HIS A 240 21.24 -15.64 1.04
N ALA A 241 22.19 -15.81 0.11
CA ALA A 241 23.61 -15.90 0.44
C ALA A 241 24.16 -14.61 1.12
N ASP A 242 23.54 -13.46 0.84
CA ASP A 242 23.84 -12.17 1.44
C ASP A 242 22.99 -11.87 2.70
N ASP A 243 22.22 -12.83 3.22
CA ASP A 243 21.22 -12.65 4.30
C ASP A 243 20.15 -11.58 3.98
N VAL A 244 19.85 -11.38 2.70
CA VAL A 244 18.82 -10.48 2.20
C VAL A 244 17.55 -11.28 1.91
N ALA A 245 16.46 -10.93 2.59
CA ALA A 245 15.15 -11.48 2.31
C ALA A 245 14.58 -10.93 1.00
N ILE A 246 13.79 -11.73 0.30
CA ILE A 246 13.15 -11.33 -0.95
C ILE A 246 11.71 -10.87 -0.75
N ALA A 247 11.26 -9.95 -1.60
CA ALA A 247 9.89 -9.51 -1.75
C ALA A 247 9.52 -9.53 -3.23
N VAL A 248 8.71 -10.51 -3.65
CA VAL A 248 8.39 -10.72 -5.07
C VAL A 248 6.99 -10.20 -5.37
N HIS A 249 6.87 -9.24 -6.30
CA HIS A 249 5.57 -8.82 -6.84
C HIS A 249 4.94 -9.95 -7.65
N CYS A 250 3.77 -10.41 -7.22
CA CYS A 250 3.09 -11.55 -7.80
C CYS A 250 1.59 -11.32 -7.90
N VAL A 251 1.12 -10.92 -9.08
CA VAL A 251 -0.28 -10.56 -9.35
C VAL A 251 -1.00 -11.56 -10.25
N THR A 252 -0.30 -12.46 -10.94
CA THR A 252 -0.91 -13.47 -11.83
C THR A 252 -0.60 -14.90 -11.38
N ALA A 253 -1.43 -15.86 -11.78
CA ALA A 253 -1.19 -17.27 -11.50
C ALA A 253 0.17 -17.78 -12.05
N PRO A 254 0.58 -17.43 -13.30
CA PRO A 254 1.92 -17.78 -13.79
C PRO A 254 3.06 -17.22 -12.94
N GLN A 255 2.96 -15.96 -12.49
CA GLN A 255 3.96 -15.37 -11.59
C GLN A 255 4.07 -16.15 -10.28
N LEU A 256 2.94 -16.60 -9.73
CA LEU A 256 2.91 -17.36 -8.48
C LEU A 256 3.58 -18.71 -8.65
N VAL A 257 3.23 -19.45 -9.70
CA VAL A 257 3.81 -20.75 -10.02
C VAL A 257 5.34 -20.66 -10.18
N VAL A 258 5.83 -19.67 -10.93
CA VAL A 258 7.27 -19.46 -11.13
C VAL A 258 7.96 -19.07 -9.83
N THR A 259 7.34 -18.20 -9.02
CA THR A 259 7.89 -17.78 -7.72
C THR A 259 8.00 -18.95 -6.74
N LEU A 260 6.95 -19.76 -6.61
CA LEU A 260 6.94 -20.94 -5.75
C LEU A 260 7.97 -21.97 -6.20
N SER A 261 8.08 -22.22 -7.51
CA SER A 261 9.08 -23.14 -8.07
C SER A 261 10.52 -22.66 -7.79
N ALA A 262 10.76 -21.36 -7.90
CA ALA A 262 12.07 -20.76 -7.62
C ALA A 262 12.43 -20.87 -6.13
N LEU A 263 11.49 -20.58 -5.24
CA LEU A 263 11.65 -20.72 -3.78
C LEU A 263 11.88 -22.17 -3.35
N GLN A 264 11.16 -23.13 -3.94
CA GLN A 264 11.37 -24.56 -3.68
C GLN A 264 12.78 -25.02 -4.07
N THR A 265 13.35 -24.43 -5.12
CA THR A 265 14.68 -24.80 -5.63
C THR A 265 15.80 -24.08 -4.87
N ALA A 266 15.67 -22.77 -4.64
CA ALA A 266 16.68 -21.95 -3.98
C ALA A 266 16.68 -22.12 -2.45
N GLY A 267 15.56 -22.56 -1.86
CA GLY A 267 15.28 -22.48 -0.44
C GLY A 267 14.55 -21.19 -0.07
N THR A 268 14.11 -21.12 1.18
CA THR A 268 13.38 -19.97 1.73
C THR A 268 14.17 -19.30 2.85
N HIS A 269 13.98 -18.00 3.00
CA HIS A 269 14.48 -17.22 4.12
C HIS A 269 13.30 -16.79 5.03
N PRO A 270 13.43 -16.76 6.37
CA PRO A 270 12.31 -16.52 7.30
C PRO A 270 11.53 -15.20 7.14
N ARG A 271 12.13 -14.23 6.46
CA ARG A 271 11.54 -12.91 6.15
C ARG A 271 11.12 -12.76 4.69
N ASP A 272 11.20 -13.84 3.89
CA ASP A 272 10.73 -13.81 2.50
C ASP A 272 9.24 -13.52 2.45
N ARG A 273 8.87 -12.76 1.42
CA ARG A 273 7.49 -12.35 1.21
C ARG A 273 7.09 -12.37 -0.27
N ILE A 274 5.83 -12.72 -0.49
CA ILE A 274 5.15 -12.57 -1.77
C ILE A 274 4.20 -11.38 -1.64
N GLU A 275 4.34 -10.41 -2.52
CA GLU A 275 3.44 -9.26 -2.60
C GLU A 275 2.24 -9.56 -3.49
N HIS A 276 1.10 -9.04 -3.06
CA HIS A 276 -0.20 -9.14 -3.69
C HIS A 276 -0.79 -10.54 -3.58
N ALA A 277 -0.18 -11.54 -4.23
CA ALA A 277 -0.81 -12.84 -4.47
C ALA A 277 -2.27 -12.65 -4.94
N ALA A 278 -2.44 -11.79 -5.94
CA ALA A 278 -3.77 -11.32 -6.34
C ALA A 278 -4.64 -12.44 -6.91
N VAL A 279 -4.01 -13.41 -7.59
CA VAL A 279 -4.62 -14.64 -8.10
C VAL A 279 -3.91 -15.83 -7.46
N VAL A 280 -4.64 -16.67 -6.73
CA VAL A 280 -4.11 -17.89 -6.11
C VAL A 280 -5.00 -19.07 -6.49
N PRO A 281 -4.62 -19.83 -7.53
CA PRO A 281 -5.33 -21.04 -7.92
C PRO A 281 -5.30 -22.10 -6.81
N ASP A 282 -6.35 -22.92 -6.75
CA ASP A 282 -6.50 -23.97 -5.73
C ASP A 282 -5.30 -24.93 -5.68
N GLU A 283 -4.72 -25.24 -6.84
CA GLU A 283 -3.55 -26.12 -6.97
C GLU A 283 -2.26 -25.54 -6.36
N THR A 284 -2.14 -24.21 -6.27
CA THR A 284 -0.93 -23.56 -5.74
C THR A 284 -0.98 -23.33 -4.24
N LEU A 285 -2.18 -23.36 -3.64
CA LEU A 285 -2.38 -23.05 -2.23
C LEU A 285 -1.59 -23.98 -1.27
N PRO A 286 -1.56 -25.32 -1.47
CA PRO A 286 -0.74 -26.20 -0.64
C PRO A 286 0.76 -25.92 -0.74
N GLN A 287 1.25 -25.61 -1.95
CA GLN A 287 2.66 -25.29 -2.19
C GLN A 287 3.06 -23.98 -1.51
N LEU A 288 2.17 -22.99 -1.56
CA LEU A 288 2.37 -21.70 -0.88
C LEU A 288 2.43 -21.88 0.65
N ALA A 289 1.57 -22.73 1.22
CA ALA A 289 1.62 -23.08 2.64
C ALA A 289 2.91 -23.81 3.02
N GLU A 290 3.36 -24.76 2.20
CA GLU A 290 4.60 -25.52 2.43
C GLU A 290 5.85 -24.62 2.38
N CYS A 291 5.87 -23.61 1.50
CA CYS A 291 6.97 -22.63 1.44
C CYS A 291 7.09 -21.79 2.72
N GLY A 292 5.98 -21.58 3.45
CA GLY A 292 5.96 -20.81 4.69
C GLY A 292 6.31 -19.32 4.54
N VAL A 293 6.32 -18.80 3.31
CA VAL A 293 6.61 -17.38 3.03
C VAL A 293 5.41 -16.51 3.41
N THR A 294 5.68 -15.27 3.84
CA THR A 294 4.60 -14.33 4.19
C THR A 294 3.93 -13.80 2.93
N VAL A 295 2.61 -13.78 2.88
CA VAL A 295 1.86 -13.06 1.84
C VAL A 295 1.43 -11.70 2.37
N VAL A 296 1.75 -10.63 1.64
CA VAL A 296 1.24 -9.28 1.92
C VAL A 296 0.27 -8.89 0.80
N THR A 297 -1.02 -8.82 1.11
CA THR A 297 -2.10 -8.68 0.11
C THR A 297 -2.98 -7.44 0.34
N GLN A 298 -3.76 -7.05 -0.68
CA GLN A 298 -4.47 -5.75 -0.75
C GLN A 298 -5.96 -5.94 -1.07
N PRO A 299 -6.77 -6.32 -0.08
CA PRO A 299 -8.19 -6.56 -0.27
C PRO A 299 -8.97 -5.32 -0.72
N ASN A 300 -8.47 -4.10 -0.52
CA ASN A 300 -9.10 -2.87 -1.04
C ASN A 300 -9.32 -2.90 -2.56
N PHE A 301 -8.52 -3.68 -3.32
CA PHE A 301 -8.75 -3.85 -4.76
C PHE A 301 -10.04 -4.59 -5.09
N VAL A 302 -10.64 -5.34 -4.16
CA VAL A 302 -11.99 -5.88 -4.34
C VAL A 302 -13.02 -4.74 -4.45
N VAL A 303 -12.89 -3.70 -3.62
CA VAL A 303 -13.79 -2.54 -3.66
C VAL A 303 -13.50 -1.70 -4.90
N GLU A 304 -12.22 -1.41 -5.16
CA GLU A 304 -11.81 -0.44 -6.18
C GLU A 304 -11.87 -0.99 -7.61
N ARG A 305 -11.72 -2.30 -7.78
CA ARG A 305 -11.56 -2.96 -9.09
C ARG A 305 -12.42 -4.20 -9.26
N GLY A 306 -13.18 -4.59 -8.23
CA GLY A 306 -13.96 -5.84 -8.22
C GLY A 306 -14.98 -5.93 -9.35
N ASP A 307 -15.62 -4.83 -9.73
CA ASP A 307 -16.56 -4.83 -10.86
C ASP A 307 -15.87 -5.18 -12.18
N GLN A 308 -14.65 -4.67 -12.40
CA GLN A 308 -13.87 -5.05 -13.59
C GLN A 308 -13.40 -6.50 -13.52
N TYR A 309 -13.03 -7.00 -12.33
CA TYR A 309 -12.69 -8.42 -12.19
C TYR A 309 -13.88 -9.32 -12.52
N LEU A 310 -15.11 -8.91 -12.16
CA LEU A 310 -16.32 -9.67 -12.50
C LEU A 310 -16.56 -9.76 -14.01
N ASP A 311 -16.16 -8.72 -14.76
CA ASP A 311 -16.30 -8.66 -16.22
C ASP A 311 -15.14 -9.36 -16.95
N ASP A 312 -13.89 -9.15 -16.50
CA ASP A 312 -12.67 -9.53 -17.21
C ASP A 312 -12.19 -10.96 -16.87
N VAL A 313 -12.47 -11.44 -15.65
CA VAL A 313 -12.03 -12.76 -15.19
C VAL A 313 -13.17 -13.78 -15.39
N PRO A 314 -12.91 -14.99 -15.89
CA PRO A 314 -13.92 -16.04 -15.97
C PRO A 314 -14.59 -16.29 -14.62
N ALA A 315 -15.92 -16.43 -14.59
CA ALA A 315 -16.67 -16.61 -13.34
C ALA A 315 -16.22 -17.82 -12.50
N ALA A 316 -15.66 -18.85 -13.15
CA ALA A 316 -15.13 -20.04 -12.49
C ALA A 316 -13.79 -19.80 -11.76
N GLU A 317 -13.14 -18.65 -11.99
CA GLU A 317 -11.85 -18.25 -11.42
C GLU A 317 -12.00 -17.10 -10.41
N HIS A 318 -13.22 -16.57 -10.21
CA HIS A 318 -13.47 -15.46 -9.28
C HIS A 318 -13.11 -15.80 -7.82
N HIS A 319 -13.21 -17.08 -7.44
CA HIS A 319 -12.81 -17.54 -6.11
C HIS A 319 -11.29 -17.48 -5.91
N GLU A 320 -10.51 -17.33 -6.99
CA GLU A 320 -9.05 -17.28 -6.92
C GLU A 320 -8.52 -15.87 -6.56
N LEU A 321 -9.40 -14.87 -6.51
CA LEU A 321 -9.04 -13.46 -6.39
C LEU A 321 -8.95 -12.98 -4.94
N TRP A 322 -7.78 -12.47 -4.54
CA TRP A 322 -7.52 -11.79 -3.25
C TRP A 322 -7.94 -12.64 -2.02
N ARG A 323 -7.53 -13.92 -2.00
CA ARG A 323 -8.08 -14.98 -1.13
C ARG A 323 -7.62 -14.97 0.33
N VAL A 324 -7.95 -13.93 1.08
CA VAL A 324 -7.46 -13.77 2.46
C VAL A 324 -7.85 -14.96 3.36
N ALA A 325 -9.10 -15.42 3.33
CA ALA A 325 -9.56 -16.47 4.23
C ALA A 325 -8.96 -17.84 3.88
N SER A 326 -8.89 -18.18 2.59
CA SER A 326 -8.28 -19.44 2.15
C SER A 326 -6.79 -19.52 2.48
N LEU A 327 -6.05 -18.40 2.32
CA LEU A 327 -4.65 -18.31 2.72
C LEU A 327 -4.47 -18.56 4.22
N LEU A 328 -5.27 -17.90 5.07
CA LEU A 328 -5.25 -18.10 6.51
C LEU A 328 -5.62 -19.54 6.90
N HIS A 329 -6.64 -20.12 6.26
CA HIS A 329 -7.07 -21.50 6.54
C HIS A 329 -6.00 -22.53 6.16
N ALA A 330 -5.26 -22.28 5.08
CA ALA A 330 -4.13 -23.11 4.65
C ALA A 330 -2.89 -22.96 5.55
N GLY A 331 -2.89 -22.04 6.52
CA GLY A 331 -1.76 -21.77 7.39
C GLY A 331 -0.67 -20.88 6.77
N VAL A 332 -0.98 -20.19 5.67
CA VAL A 332 -0.09 -19.18 5.08
C VAL A 332 -0.06 -17.95 6.00
N PRO A 333 1.12 -17.43 6.38
CA PRO A 333 1.19 -16.17 7.11
C PRO A 333 0.72 -15.01 6.23
N VAL A 334 -0.34 -14.29 6.63
CA VAL A 334 -0.90 -13.17 5.87
C VAL A 334 -0.80 -11.85 6.66
N ALA A 335 -0.39 -10.80 5.97
CA ALA A 335 -0.56 -9.41 6.41
C ALA A 335 -1.23 -8.58 5.31
N LEU A 336 -1.78 -7.42 5.69
CA LEU A 336 -2.50 -6.55 4.77
C LEU A 336 -1.72 -5.25 4.51
N SER A 337 -2.03 -4.63 3.38
CA SER A 337 -1.50 -3.33 3.00
C SER A 337 -2.47 -2.60 2.06
N THR A 338 -2.16 -1.35 1.71
CA THR A 338 -2.99 -0.57 0.78
C THR A 338 -2.45 -0.50 -0.64
N ASP A 339 -1.13 -0.67 -0.82
CA ASP A 339 -0.42 -0.41 -2.08
C ASP A 339 -0.61 1.03 -2.58
N MET A 340 -0.64 2.00 -1.64
CA MET A 340 -0.73 3.41 -1.96
C MET A 340 0.44 3.87 -2.86
N PRO A 341 0.20 4.62 -3.95
CA PRO A 341 -1.08 5.20 -4.39
C PRO A 341 -1.81 4.38 -5.48
N PHE A 342 -1.38 3.17 -5.78
CA PHE A 342 -2.03 2.32 -6.78
C PHE A 342 -3.36 1.77 -6.27
N GLY A 343 -3.44 1.51 -4.96
CA GLY A 343 -4.67 1.49 -4.18
C GLY A 343 -4.86 2.79 -3.38
N ASP A 344 -6.05 2.98 -2.83
CA ASP A 344 -6.26 4.07 -1.88
C ASP A 344 -5.51 3.82 -0.57
N GLY A 345 -4.80 4.84 -0.06
CA GLY A 345 -3.95 4.71 1.12
C GLY A 345 -4.69 4.63 2.46
N ASP A 346 -5.95 4.20 2.48
CA ASP A 346 -6.75 4.05 3.70
C ASP A 346 -6.75 2.59 4.19
N PRO A 347 -6.00 2.25 5.26
CA PRO A 347 -5.96 0.89 5.78
C PRO A 347 -7.32 0.42 6.30
N TRP A 348 -8.17 1.33 6.77
CA TRP A 348 -9.51 1.01 7.28
C TRP A 348 -10.43 0.51 6.15
N ARG A 349 -10.31 1.12 4.95
CA ARG A 349 -10.98 0.61 3.74
C ARG A 349 -10.45 -0.76 3.33
N ALA A 350 -9.16 -1.02 3.42
CA ALA A 350 -8.61 -2.35 3.18
C ALA A 350 -9.17 -3.40 4.16
N MET A 351 -9.25 -3.06 5.46
CA MET A 351 -9.86 -3.94 6.46
C MET A 351 -11.34 -4.23 6.14
N ARG A 352 -12.14 -3.20 5.85
CA ARG A 352 -13.55 -3.37 5.43
C ARG A 352 -13.68 -4.23 4.18
N ALA A 353 -12.80 -4.05 3.20
CA ALA A 353 -12.80 -4.85 1.99
C ALA A 353 -12.52 -6.34 2.29
N ALA A 354 -11.63 -6.63 3.24
CA ALA A 354 -11.35 -7.99 3.69
C ALA A 354 -12.56 -8.63 4.42
N VAL A 355 -13.31 -7.83 5.18
CA VAL A 355 -14.47 -8.30 5.94
C VAL A 355 -15.72 -8.47 5.07
N HIS A 356 -15.98 -7.52 4.17
CA HIS A 356 -17.24 -7.47 3.43
C HIS A 356 -17.13 -8.00 2.01
N ARG A 357 -15.96 -7.86 1.37
CA ARG A 357 -15.69 -8.28 -0.01
C ARG A 357 -16.66 -7.66 -1.04
N THR A 358 -17.19 -6.48 -0.73
CA THR A 358 -18.17 -5.77 -1.57
C THR A 358 -17.47 -4.90 -2.61
N THR A 359 -17.83 -5.04 -3.88
CA THR A 359 -17.30 -4.22 -4.98
C THR A 359 -17.89 -2.81 -4.99
N GLY A 360 -17.41 -1.94 -5.88
CA GLY A 360 -17.93 -0.58 -6.06
C GLY A 360 -19.42 -0.54 -6.40
N SER A 361 -19.92 -1.50 -7.20
CA SER A 361 -21.35 -1.62 -7.55
C SER A 361 -22.22 -2.28 -6.47
N GLY A 362 -21.60 -2.84 -5.42
CA GLY A 362 -22.31 -3.54 -4.34
C GLY A 362 -22.36 -5.07 -4.50
N ALA A 363 -21.78 -5.65 -5.55
CA ALA A 363 -21.65 -7.10 -5.69
C ALA A 363 -20.68 -7.66 -4.64
N VAL A 364 -20.82 -8.95 -4.28
CA VAL A 364 -19.87 -9.63 -3.38
C VAL A 364 -18.97 -10.53 -4.21
N LEU A 365 -17.68 -10.21 -4.27
CA LEU A 365 -16.68 -11.02 -4.96
C LEU A 365 -16.10 -12.04 -3.97
N GLY A 366 -16.27 -13.35 -4.19
CA GLY A 366 -15.72 -14.40 -3.32
C GLY A 366 -16.16 -14.28 -1.85
N ALA A 367 -17.42 -14.59 -1.56
CA ALA A 367 -18.00 -14.47 -0.22
C ALA A 367 -17.30 -15.34 0.85
N ASP A 368 -16.74 -16.48 0.45
CA ASP A 368 -16.01 -17.38 1.34
C ASP A 368 -14.62 -16.84 1.73
N GLU A 369 -14.14 -15.80 1.06
CA GLU A 369 -12.84 -15.16 1.33
C GLU A 369 -12.92 -14.04 2.39
N ARG A 370 -14.06 -13.92 3.07
CA ARG A 370 -14.26 -12.94 4.16
C ARG A 370 -13.52 -13.35 5.43
N VAL A 371 -12.96 -12.37 6.12
CA VAL A 371 -12.36 -12.54 7.45
C VAL A 371 -13.11 -11.76 8.52
N SER A 372 -12.85 -12.07 9.80
CA SER A 372 -13.39 -11.26 10.90
C SER A 372 -12.72 -9.89 10.95
N ALA A 373 -13.41 -8.89 11.51
CA ALA A 373 -12.84 -7.56 11.74
C ALA A 373 -11.60 -7.61 12.65
N GLU A 374 -11.59 -8.51 13.63
CA GLU A 374 -10.44 -8.73 14.51
C GLU A 374 -9.22 -9.26 13.75
N ALA A 375 -9.43 -10.24 12.85
CA ALA A 375 -8.36 -10.72 11.98
C ALA A 375 -7.85 -9.60 11.07
N ALA A 376 -8.74 -8.83 10.44
CA ALA A 376 -8.39 -7.71 9.58
C ALA A 376 -7.54 -6.64 10.29
N LEU A 377 -7.92 -6.24 11.51
CA LEU A 377 -7.14 -5.31 12.33
C LEU A 377 -5.75 -5.89 12.67
N SER A 378 -5.71 -7.14 13.13
CA SER A 378 -4.46 -7.77 13.57
C SER A 378 -3.39 -7.84 12.48
N MET A 379 -3.81 -7.95 11.21
CA MET A 379 -2.93 -7.98 10.04
C MET A 379 -2.26 -6.63 9.70
N PHE A 380 -2.61 -5.55 10.41
CA PHE A 380 -1.92 -4.25 10.36
C PHE A 380 -1.12 -3.94 11.65
N PHE A 381 -1.14 -4.80 12.66
CA PHE A 381 -0.42 -4.57 13.92
C PHE A 381 1.00 -5.12 13.92
N GLY A 382 1.41 -5.77 12.83
CA GLY A 382 2.75 -6.31 12.64
C GLY A 382 3.85 -5.26 12.65
N THR A 383 5.09 -5.75 12.54
CA THR A 383 6.28 -4.92 12.31
C THR A 383 6.80 -5.20 10.91
N PRO A 384 7.61 -4.31 10.31
CA PRO A 384 8.07 -4.52 8.93
C PRO A 384 8.80 -5.85 8.70
N GLN A 385 9.56 -6.34 9.69
CA GLN A 385 10.30 -7.61 9.60
C GLN A 385 9.49 -8.83 10.07
N ARG A 386 8.39 -8.62 10.80
CA ARG A 386 7.45 -9.67 11.22
C ARG A 386 6.01 -9.17 11.03
N PRO A 387 5.51 -9.14 9.77
CA PRO A 387 4.20 -8.57 9.46
C PRO A 387 3.04 -9.30 10.13
N THR A 388 3.21 -10.60 10.38
CA THR A 388 2.17 -11.48 10.92
C THR A 388 2.24 -11.67 12.44
N ALA A 389 3.18 -10.99 13.11
CA ALA A 389 3.31 -10.99 14.55
C ALA A 389 2.73 -9.69 15.12
N PRO A 390 1.42 -9.66 15.48
CA PRO A 390 0.76 -8.44 15.91
C PRO A 390 1.37 -7.91 17.21
N ARG A 391 1.60 -6.60 17.26
CA ARG A 391 1.90 -5.88 18.50
C ARG A 391 0.65 -5.84 19.39
N THR A 392 0.88 -5.65 20.68
CA THR A 392 -0.16 -5.48 21.69
C THR A 392 -0.02 -4.13 22.37
N VAL A 393 -1.03 -3.74 23.15
CA VAL A 393 -0.97 -2.55 24.02
C VAL A 393 -0.57 -3.03 25.42
N ASP A 394 0.72 -3.36 25.59
CA ASP A 394 1.27 -3.88 26.84
C ASP A 394 2.51 -3.09 27.28
N VAL A 395 2.82 -3.13 28.58
CA VAL A 395 4.06 -2.55 29.12
C VAL A 395 5.27 -3.11 28.39
N GLY A 396 6.15 -2.21 27.95
CA GLY A 396 7.34 -2.54 27.18
C GLY A 396 7.12 -2.50 25.66
N GLN A 397 5.90 -2.44 25.14
CA GLN A 397 5.68 -2.24 23.71
C GLN A 397 6.01 -0.79 23.28
N PRO A 398 6.37 -0.56 22.00
CA PRO A 398 6.54 0.81 21.48
C PRO A 398 5.28 1.64 21.70
N ALA A 399 5.42 2.93 22.04
CA ALA A 399 4.30 3.85 22.15
C ALA A 399 3.87 4.41 20.79
N ASP A 400 3.75 3.52 19.81
CA ASP A 400 3.12 3.78 18.53
C ASP A 400 1.66 3.32 18.69
N LEU A 401 0.73 4.25 18.91
CA LEU A 401 -0.65 3.97 19.34
C LEU A 401 -1.65 4.78 18.51
N VAL A 402 -2.85 4.23 18.35
CA VAL A 402 -4.02 4.97 17.85
C VAL A 402 -5.06 5.00 18.96
N VAL A 403 -5.59 6.19 19.24
CA VAL A 403 -6.78 6.38 20.06
C VAL A 403 -7.96 6.61 19.13
N LEU A 404 -9.01 5.82 19.31
CA LEU A 404 -10.24 5.87 18.55
C LEU A 404 -11.34 6.47 19.43
N SER A 405 -12.23 7.28 18.85
CA SER A 405 -13.31 7.95 19.56
C SER A 405 -14.44 7.01 20.02
N ALA A 406 -14.46 5.78 19.51
CA ALA A 406 -15.54 4.81 19.70
C ALA A 406 -15.12 3.60 20.56
N PRO A 407 -16.07 2.91 21.21
CA PRO A 407 -15.81 1.69 21.97
C PRO A 407 -15.47 0.50 21.06
N PRO A 408 -14.87 -0.60 21.60
CA PRO A 408 -14.31 -1.67 20.78
C PRO A 408 -15.30 -2.38 19.84
N GLY A 409 -16.57 -2.48 20.26
CA GLY A 409 -17.62 -3.10 19.44
C GLY A 409 -17.95 -2.29 18.18
N GLU A 410 -17.99 -0.97 18.30
CA GLU A 410 -18.24 -0.04 17.20
C GLU A 410 -17.02 0.03 16.28
N VAL A 411 -15.81 0.12 16.83
CA VAL A 411 -14.57 0.06 16.05
C VAL A 411 -14.49 -1.18 15.16
N ARG A 412 -14.82 -2.36 15.71
CA ARG A 412 -14.86 -3.62 14.93
C ARG A 412 -16.01 -3.67 13.92
N GLY A 413 -17.12 -2.98 14.20
CA GLY A 413 -18.29 -2.96 13.33
C GLY A 413 -18.14 -2.02 12.14
N GLU A 414 -17.49 -0.87 12.35
CA GLU A 414 -17.37 0.19 11.35
C GLU A 414 -16.05 0.15 10.60
N LEU A 415 -14.93 -0.16 11.29
CA LEU A 415 -13.58 -0.13 10.74
C LEU A 415 -13.36 1.15 9.92
N ASP A 416 -13.44 2.31 10.55
CA ASP A 416 -13.42 3.61 9.88
C ASP A 416 -12.28 4.51 10.36
N ALA A 417 -11.61 5.16 9.40
CA ALA A 417 -10.60 6.17 9.66
C ALA A 417 -11.17 7.40 10.39
N ASP A 418 -12.47 7.67 10.26
CA ASP A 418 -13.12 8.77 10.97
C ASP A 418 -13.20 8.57 12.48
N LEU A 419 -13.04 7.33 12.96
CA LEU A 419 -12.92 7.04 14.38
C LEU A 419 -11.55 7.42 14.94
N VAL A 420 -10.52 7.67 14.12
CA VAL A 420 -9.19 8.07 14.59
C VAL A 420 -9.25 9.44 15.26
N ALA A 421 -9.14 9.44 16.59
CA ALA A 421 -9.15 10.63 17.43
C ALA A 421 -7.74 11.15 17.69
N ALA A 422 -6.76 10.25 17.88
CA ALA A 422 -5.36 10.64 18.01
C ALA A 422 -4.42 9.54 17.51
N THR A 423 -3.25 9.94 17.02
CA THR A 423 -2.17 9.04 16.61
C THR A 423 -0.89 9.44 17.33
N LEU A 424 -0.24 8.46 17.95
CA LEU A 424 1.02 8.63 18.64
C LEU A 424 2.12 7.83 17.93
N ILE A 425 3.31 8.41 17.81
CA ILE A 425 4.52 7.74 17.35
C ILE A 425 5.61 8.00 18.38
N ALA A 426 6.20 6.93 18.93
CA ALA A 426 7.14 7.02 20.04
C ALA A 426 6.63 7.92 21.20
N GLY A 427 5.34 7.83 21.51
CA GLY A 427 4.67 8.59 22.58
C GLY A 427 4.47 10.09 22.31
N GLU A 428 4.90 10.58 21.16
CA GLU A 428 4.58 11.92 20.70
C GLU A 428 3.25 11.87 19.94
N MET A 429 2.31 12.75 20.31
CA MET A 429 1.07 12.90 19.56
C MET A 429 1.35 13.62 18.24
N VAL A 430 1.21 12.91 17.13
CA VAL A 430 1.49 13.40 15.77
C VAL A 430 0.22 13.81 15.02
N TYR A 431 -0.94 13.41 15.53
CA TYR A 431 -2.26 13.80 15.05
C TYR A 431 -3.25 13.79 16.21
N GLU A 432 -4.15 14.76 16.22
CA GLU A 432 -5.30 14.86 17.11
C GLU A 432 -6.45 15.45 16.28
N ARG A 433 -7.61 14.78 16.27
CA ARG A 433 -8.81 15.25 15.60
C ARG A 433 -9.42 16.37 16.44
N GLY A 434 -9.56 17.54 15.83
CA GLY A 434 -10.01 18.78 16.49
C GLY A 434 -11.50 18.83 16.82
#